data_AF-A0A8H5VDJ4-F1
#
_entry.id   AF-A0A8H5VDJ4-F1
#
_cell.length_a   1.000
_cell.length_b   1.000
_cell.length_c   1.000
_cell.angle_alpha   90.00
_cell.angle_beta   90.00
_cell.angle_gamma   90.00
#
_symmetry.space_group_name_H-M   'P 1'
#
loop_
_entity.id
_entity.type
_entity.pdbx_description
1 polymer ?
#
loop_
_entity_poly.entity_id
_entity_poly.type
_entity_poly.pdbx_seq_one_letter_code
_entity_poly.pdbx_strand_id
1 'polypeptide(L)'
;MAQIHGNCDPKFNEVRSLLEKYLESGEEVGASITIDIDGKEVVDIWGGHADKERTKPWEKDTIVNVFSCTKTITSLAVLMLVDRGLIDVNERVSHYWPEFEQNGKQDVLVRHLLGHTSGVSGWEEPLSTEDMYDVEKTTAMLAKQAPWWTPGTASGYHALCSGHLLGELVKRVSGKSLREFVGTEIAGPLDADFQIGAAEKTWDRISPIIPPDFTGVMPEFEEGSVQAKTLLNPPLDPNSVNTGPWRQAELGAVNGHANSRSLSRILSAITLGGSTQGKKILSEETIKLIFQEQSNGKDLVLGLPFRLGIGYGLTPSGALPWIPEGNICFWGGWGGSTIIMDLDKRMTIAYAMNKMGDGLAQALTDRKPMSDSMSLRDIRQSMKRDPDGHGISALGFDGVLRTFDAERNVLDAVGLNPAQIREYYDGLPMPERFLTADCRSVSRQNMFNPNAEDIPRKPTEEDRARTRAYNEALKRRGVSCCVADKSTDGGESSS
;
A
#
# COMPACT_ATOMS: atom_id res chain seq x y z
N MET A 1 16.70 7.79 28.72
CA MET A 1 16.77 7.00 27.48
C MET A 1 15.57 6.07 27.45
N ALA A 2 14.92 5.89 26.29
CA ALA A 2 13.78 4.99 26.19
C ALA A 2 14.26 3.54 26.41
N GLN A 3 13.61 2.80 27.31
CA GLN A 3 14.05 1.44 27.62
C GLN A 3 13.65 0.48 26.49
N ILE A 4 14.65 -0.13 25.85
CA ILE A 4 14.47 -1.22 24.89
C ILE A 4 14.64 -2.56 25.60
N HIS A 5 13.69 -3.45 25.39
CA HIS A 5 13.65 -4.81 25.91
C HIS A 5 13.90 -5.83 24.78
N GLY A 6 14.15 -7.08 25.16
CA GLY A 6 14.37 -8.18 24.22
C GLY A 6 15.84 -8.46 23.91
N ASN A 7 16.08 -9.20 22.83
CA ASN A 7 17.41 -9.64 22.41
C ASN A 7 17.81 -8.98 21.09
N CYS A 8 19.06 -8.53 20.99
CA CYS A 8 19.63 -7.99 19.77
C CYS A 8 21.09 -8.44 19.67
N ASP A 9 21.44 -9.17 18.62
CA ASP A 9 22.83 -9.49 18.31
C ASP A 9 23.62 -8.17 18.13
N PRO A 10 24.81 -8.03 18.74
CA PRO A 10 25.60 -6.80 18.68
C PRO A 10 25.85 -6.25 17.26
N LYS A 11 25.84 -7.10 16.23
CA LYS A 11 25.98 -6.70 14.82
C LYS A 11 24.83 -5.83 14.33
N PHE A 12 23.66 -5.91 14.99
CA PHE A 12 22.45 -5.17 14.66
C PHE A 12 22.12 -4.08 15.69
N ASN A 13 23.10 -3.65 16.50
CA ASN A 13 22.91 -2.60 17.50
C ASN A 13 22.36 -1.29 16.91
N GLU A 14 22.63 -0.99 15.64
CA GLU A 14 22.06 0.17 14.97
C GLU A 14 20.53 0.12 14.92
N VAL A 15 19.93 -1.06 14.71
CA VAL A 15 18.47 -1.25 14.74
C VAL A 15 17.91 -0.91 16.12
N ARG A 16 18.60 -1.36 17.18
CA ARG A 16 18.24 -1.05 18.56
C ARG A 16 18.31 0.45 18.83
N SER A 17 19.41 1.09 18.42
CA SER A 17 19.61 2.54 18.59
C SER A 17 18.59 3.38 17.82
N LEU A 18 18.18 2.93 16.63
CA LEU A 18 17.12 3.60 15.86
C LEU A 18 15.77 3.50 16.58
N LEU A 19 15.40 2.31 17.06
CA LEU A 19 14.15 2.15 17.82
C LEU A 19 14.15 3.01 19.10
N GLU A 20 15.26 3.02 19.84
CA GLU A 20 15.44 3.87 21.02
C GLU A 20 15.27 5.35 20.66
N LYS A 21 15.93 5.82 19.60
CA LYS A 21 15.83 7.18 19.10
C LYS A 21 14.38 7.57 18.74
N TYR A 22 13.65 6.71 18.02
CA TYR A 22 12.27 7.02 17.60
C TYR A 22 11.28 7.03 18.77
N LEU A 23 11.50 6.20 19.79
CA LEU A 23 10.72 6.24 21.02
C LEU A 23 11.03 7.50 21.84
N GLU A 24 12.29 7.94 21.88
CA GLU A 24 12.73 9.16 22.57
C GLU A 24 12.21 10.43 21.90
N SER A 25 12.28 10.50 20.56
CA SER A 25 11.76 11.65 19.81
C SER A 25 10.23 11.71 19.83
N GLY A 26 9.56 10.61 20.18
CA GLY A 26 8.11 10.48 20.13
C GLY A 26 7.57 10.28 18.72
N GLU A 27 8.43 10.03 17.74
CA GLU A 27 8.04 9.51 16.43
C GLU A 27 7.28 8.19 16.58
N GLU A 28 7.73 7.34 17.51
CA GLU A 28 7.01 6.16 17.98
C GLU A 28 6.41 6.35 19.38
N VAL A 29 5.31 5.63 19.66
CA VAL A 29 4.75 5.51 21.03
C VAL A 29 5.11 4.16 21.61
N GLY A 30 4.82 3.08 20.89
CA GLY A 30 5.29 1.75 21.21
C GLY A 30 5.37 0.89 19.95
N ALA A 31 6.39 0.04 19.90
CA ALA A 31 6.67 -0.79 18.75
C ALA A 31 7.48 -2.04 19.10
N SER A 32 7.47 -2.99 18.17
CA SER A 32 8.30 -4.19 18.19
C SER A 32 8.89 -4.44 16.79
N ILE A 33 10.14 -4.92 16.75
CA ILE A 33 10.80 -5.37 15.53
C ILE A 33 11.46 -6.72 15.76
N THR A 34 11.29 -7.61 14.77
CA THR A 34 11.93 -8.92 14.74
C THR A 34 12.66 -9.10 13.40
N ILE A 35 13.90 -9.58 13.46
CA ILE A 35 14.70 -9.97 12.31
C ILE A 35 15.12 -11.42 12.52
N ASP A 36 14.63 -12.31 11.66
CA ASP A 36 15.08 -13.68 11.54
C ASP A 36 16.10 -13.78 10.39
N ILE A 37 17.23 -14.44 10.62
CA ILE A 37 18.19 -14.83 9.58
C ILE A 37 18.53 -16.30 9.78
N ASP A 38 18.35 -17.10 8.73
CA ASP A 38 18.61 -18.54 8.77
C ASP A 38 17.86 -19.29 9.90
N GLY A 39 16.66 -18.82 10.29
CA GLY A 39 15.86 -19.42 11.35
C GLY A 39 16.32 -19.05 12.76
N LYS A 40 17.15 -18.00 12.89
CA LYS A 40 17.57 -17.43 14.16
C LYS A 40 17.04 -16.00 14.28
N GLU A 41 16.28 -15.74 15.34
CA GLU A 41 15.84 -14.40 15.76
C GLU A 41 17.08 -13.58 16.23
N VAL A 42 17.80 -12.97 15.29
CA VAL A 42 18.99 -12.13 15.56
C VAL A 42 18.61 -10.78 16.17
N VAL A 43 17.39 -10.30 15.90
CA VAL A 43 16.76 -9.18 16.59
C VAL A 43 15.35 -9.59 16.96
N ASP A 44 14.98 -9.36 18.21
CA ASP A 44 13.64 -9.50 18.75
C ASP A 44 13.54 -8.52 19.92
N ILE A 45 13.17 -7.27 19.60
CA ILE A 45 13.16 -6.16 20.55
C ILE A 45 11.84 -5.40 20.50
N TRP A 46 11.50 -4.80 21.63
CA TRP A 46 10.32 -3.95 21.79
C TRP A 46 10.57 -2.85 22.81
N GLY A 47 9.73 -1.83 22.80
CA GLY A 47 9.82 -0.75 23.77
C GLY A 47 8.70 0.28 23.61
N GLY A 48 8.70 1.25 24.50
CA GLY A 48 7.68 2.30 24.53
C GLY A 48 6.45 1.90 25.34
N HIS A 49 5.29 2.35 24.89
CA HIS A 49 4.03 2.25 25.62
C HIS A 49 2.93 1.62 24.77
N ALA A 50 2.06 0.85 25.42
CA ALA A 50 0.91 0.21 24.79
C ALA A 50 -0.30 1.15 24.64
N ASP A 51 -0.23 2.38 25.15
CA ASP A 51 -1.30 3.38 25.13
C ASP A 51 -0.80 4.79 24.77
N LYS A 52 -1.72 5.63 24.27
CA LYS A 52 -1.41 7.01 23.83
C LYS A 52 -0.93 7.89 24.98
N GLU A 53 -1.52 7.68 26.17
CA GLU A 53 -1.24 8.42 27.40
C GLU A 53 0.10 8.02 28.04
N ARG A 54 0.76 6.98 27.52
CA ARG A 54 2.04 6.47 28.01
C ARG A 54 1.97 6.03 29.47
N THR A 55 0.87 5.39 29.86
CA THR A 55 0.66 4.87 31.22
C THR A 55 0.92 3.37 31.34
N LYS A 56 0.93 2.65 30.22
CA LYS A 56 1.17 1.21 30.15
C LYS A 56 2.42 0.92 29.32
N PRO A 57 3.44 0.25 29.87
CA PRO A 57 4.60 -0.13 29.07
C PRO A 57 4.20 -1.11 27.97
N TRP A 58 4.92 -1.07 26.84
CA TRP A 58 4.83 -2.14 25.85
C TRP A 58 5.52 -3.39 26.41
N GLU A 59 4.79 -4.51 26.42
CA GLU A 59 5.27 -5.79 26.94
C GLU A 59 5.62 -6.79 25.82
N LYS A 60 6.28 -7.89 26.18
CA LYS A 60 6.76 -8.92 25.24
C LYS A 60 5.65 -9.49 24.36
N ASP A 61 4.44 -9.58 24.89
CA ASP A 61 3.24 -10.18 24.31
C ASP A 61 2.17 -9.13 23.96
N THR A 62 2.52 -7.84 23.97
CA THR A 62 1.65 -6.79 23.42
C THR A 62 1.45 -7.05 21.93
N ILE A 63 0.19 -7.03 21.50
CA ILE A 63 -0.21 -7.20 20.10
C ILE A 63 -0.97 -5.95 19.61
N VAL A 64 -0.95 -5.73 18.31
CA VAL A 64 -1.61 -4.60 17.63
C VAL A 64 -2.33 -5.09 16.39
N ASN A 65 -3.28 -4.31 15.88
CA ASN A 65 -3.86 -4.54 14.55
C ASN A 65 -2.80 -4.24 13.47
N VAL A 66 -2.34 -5.25 12.73
CA VAL A 66 -1.27 -5.13 11.71
C VAL A 66 -1.78 -4.83 10.30
N PHE A 67 -3.04 -4.42 10.17
CA PHE A 67 -3.65 -3.97 8.92
C PHE A 67 -3.37 -4.92 7.76
N SER A 68 -2.90 -4.42 6.62
CA SER A 68 -2.73 -5.21 5.41
C SER A 68 -1.64 -6.28 5.50
N CYS A 69 -0.78 -6.28 6.52
CA CYS A 69 0.09 -7.43 6.76
C CYS A 69 -0.73 -8.73 6.94
N THR A 70 -1.99 -8.63 7.38
CA THR A 70 -2.95 -9.75 7.42
C THR A 70 -3.09 -10.49 6.09
N LYS A 71 -3.00 -9.77 4.95
CA LYS A 71 -3.12 -10.36 3.61
C LYS A 71 -2.05 -11.42 3.33
N THR A 72 -0.87 -11.26 3.93
CA THR A 72 0.22 -12.24 3.78
C THR A 72 -0.11 -13.57 4.44
N ILE A 73 -0.83 -13.55 5.57
CA ILE A 73 -1.26 -14.76 6.29
C ILE A 73 -2.46 -15.39 5.59
N THR A 74 -3.40 -14.58 5.08
CA THR A 74 -4.53 -15.06 4.28
C THR A 74 -4.05 -15.69 2.95
N SER A 75 -3.07 -15.08 2.30
CA SER A 75 -2.45 -15.64 1.08
C SER A 75 -1.70 -16.92 1.39
N LEU A 76 -0.96 -16.98 2.50
CA LEU A 76 -0.32 -18.21 2.98
C LEU A 76 -1.34 -19.33 3.18
N ALA A 77 -2.51 -19.06 3.76
CA ALA A 77 -3.55 -20.06 3.93
C ALA A 77 -4.02 -20.66 2.59
N VAL A 78 -4.23 -19.83 1.57
CA VAL A 78 -4.55 -20.31 0.21
C VAL A 78 -3.39 -21.08 -0.39
N LEU A 79 -2.15 -20.59 -0.27
CA LEU A 79 -0.96 -21.29 -0.77
C LEU A 79 -0.74 -22.64 -0.07
N MET A 80 -1.10 -22.80 1.20
CA MET A 80 -1.08 -24.10 1.87
C MET A 80 -2.09 -25.09 1.25
N LEU A 81 -3.26 -24.60 0.82
CA LEU A 81 -4.23 -25.43 0.09
C LEU A 81 -3.72 -25.76 -1.32
N VAL A 82 -2.99 -24.85 -1.96
CA VAL A 82 -2.28 -25.11 -3.21
C VAL A 82 -1.22 -26.20 -3.04
N ASP A 83 -0.39 -26.09 -1.99
CA ASP A 83 0.67 -27.06 -1.68
C ASP A 83 0.11 -28.47 -1.41
N ARG A 84 -1.10 -28.53 -0.85
CA ARG A 84 -1.84 -29.78 -0.59
C ARG A 84 -2.55 -30.33 -1.84
N GLY A 85 -2.45 -29.64 -2.98
CA GLY A 85 -3.13 -30.01 -4.24
C GLY A 85 -4.64 -29.83 -4.21
N LEU A 86 -5.17 -29.02 -3.28
CA LEU A 86 -6.60 -28.76 -3.12
C LEU A 86 -7.07 -27.51 -3.87
N ILE A 87 -6.14 -26.61 -4.22
CA ILE A 87 -6.38 -25.44 -5.06
C ILE A 87 -5.31 -25.40 -6.16
N ASP A 88 -5.71 -25.15 -7.39
CA ASP A 88 -4.82 -24.77 -8.48
C ASP A 88 -4.94 -23.27 -8.74
N VAL A 89 -3.81 -22.56 -8.70
CA VAL A 89 -3.74 -21.12 -8.95
C VAL A 89 -4.15 -20.73 -10.37
N ASN A 90 -4.09 -21.68 -11.32
CA ASN A 90 -4.47 -21.49 -12.72
C ASN A 90 -5.90 -21.97 -13.01
N GLU A 91 -6.58 -22.57 -12.04
CA GLU A 91 -7.99 -22.94 -12.18
C GLU A 91 -8.89 -21.72 -11.95
N ARG A 92 -10.06 -21.76 -12.57
CA ARG A 92 -11.12 -20.76 -12.39
C ARG A 92 -11.59 -20.76 -10.95
N VAL A 93 -11.84 -19.57 -10.41
CA VAL A 93 -12.47 -19.40 -9.10
C VAL A 93 -13.80 -20.14 -9.04
N SER A 94 -14.56 -20.15 -10.15
CA SER A 94 -15.86 -20.82 -10.24
C SER A 94 -15.82 -22.34 -10.09
N HIS A 95 -14.66 -22.97 -10.26
CA HIS A 95 -14.49 -24.38 -9.93
C HIS A 95 -14.72 -24.64 -8.43
N TYR A 96 -14.26 -23.74 -7.57
CA TYR A 96 -14.36 -23.84 -6.10
C TYR A 96 -15.57 -23.08 -5.55
N TRP A 97 -15.99 -22.03 -6.26
CA TRP A 97 -17.05 -21.11 -5.88
C TRP A 97 -17.93 -20.78 -7.08
N PRO A 98 -18.86 -21.68 -7.48
CA PRO A 98 -19.65 -21.56 -8.71
C PRO A 98 -20.37 -20.22 -8.85
N GLU A 99 -20.89 -19.68 -7.76
CA GLU A 99 -21.60 -18.40 -7.74
C GLU A 99 -20.73 -17.22 -8.19
N PHE A 100 -19.40 -17.34 -8.14
CA PHE A 100 -18.48 -16.29 -8.55
C PHE A 100 -18.47 -16.08 -10.07
N GLU A 101 -18.88 -17.03 -10.91
CA GLU A 101 -18.81 -16.87 -12.38
C GLU A 101 -19.75 -15.82 -12.96
N GLN A 102 -20.73 -15.38 -12.16
CA GLN A 102 -21.75 -14.42 -12.55
C GLN A 102 -21.16 -13.11 -13.10
N ASN A 103 -21.90 -12.46 -14.00
CA ASN A 103 -21.61 -11.11 -14.49
C ASN A 103 -20.18 -10.91 -15.05
N GLY A 104 -19.73 -11.88 -15.86
CA GLY A 104 -18.49 -11.77 -16.64
C GLY A 104 -17.24 -12.24 -15.90
N LYS A 105 -17.39 -13.00 -14.81
CA LYS A 105 -16.27 -13.49 -13.99
C LYS A 105 -15.93 -14.97 -14.21
N GLN A 106 -16.52 -15.63 -15.21
CA GLN A 106 -16.34 -17.05 -15.50
C GLN A 106 -14.88 -17.45 -15.82
N ASP A 107 -14.05 -16.49 -16.25
CA ASP A 107 -12.63 -16.72 -16.58
C ASP A 107 -11.67 -16.15 -15.52
N VAL A 108 -12.19 -15.71 -14.36
CA VAL A 108 -11.32 -15.28 -13.25
C VAL A 108 -10.63 -16.50 -12.65
N LEU A 109 -9.30 -16.49 -12.66
CA LEU A 109 -8.47 -17.53 -12.07
C LEU A 109 -8.16 -17.22 -10.60
N VAL A 110 -7.83 -18.24 -9.81
CA VAL A 110 -7.44 -18.08 -8.40
C VAL A 110 -6.27 -17.11 -8.24
N ARG A 111 -5.25 -17.18 -9.11
CA ARG A 111 -4.12 -16.24 -9.12
C ARG A 111 -4.53 -14.79 -9.35
N HIS A 112 -5.67 -14.52 -10.00
CA HIS A 112 -6.17 -13.14 -10.16
C HIS A 112 -6.68 -12.55 -8.83
N LEU A 113 -7.20 -13.38 -7.93
CA LEU A 113 -7.56 -12.94 -6.57
C LEU A 113 -6.30 -12.65 -5.74
N LEU A 114 -5.32 -13.57 -5.79
CA LEU A 114 -4.04 -13.45 -5.07
C LEU A 114 -3.17 -12.29 -5.60
N GLY A 115 -3.26 -11.99 -6.90
CA GLY A 115 -2.49 -10.95 -7.58
C GLY A 115 -3.20 -9.61 -7.72
N HIS A 116 -4.35 -9.40 -7.07
CA HIS A 116 -5.15 -8.17 -7.18
C HIS A 116 -5.54 -7.77 -8.61
N THR A 117 -5.73 -8.74 -9.51
CA THR A 117 -6.03 -8.50 -10.94
C THR A 117 -7.43 -8.98 -11.33
N SER A 118 -8.29 -9.35 -10.37
CA SER A 118 -9.62 -9.90 -10.67
C SER A 118 -10.67 -8.89 -11.13
N GLY A 119 -10.43 -7.59 -10.99
CA GLY A 119 -11.42 -6.56 -11.26
C GLY A 119 -12.42 -6.29 -10.14
N VAL A 120 -12.34 -7.00 -9.02
CA VAL A 120 -13.32 -6.93 -7.91
C VAL A 120 -12.69 -6.29 -6.66
N SER A 121 -12.13 -5.08 -6.77
CA SER A 121 -11.33 -4.46 -5.69
C SER A 121 -12.13 -3.84 -4.54
N GLY A 122 -13.46 -3.82 -4.64
CA GLY A 122 -14.37 -3.36 -3.59
C GLY A 122 -15.82 -3.70 -3.96
N TRP A 123 -16.76 -3.24 -3.13
CA TRP A 123 -18.19 -3.45 -3.35
C TRP A 123 -18.77 -2.34 -4.24
N GLU A 124 -19.58 -2.73 -5.24
CA GLU A 124 -20.32 -1.75 -6.05
C GLU A 124 -21.44 -1.08 -5.24
N GLU A 125 -22.16 -1.88 -4.44
CA GLU A 125 -23.20 -1.36 -3.56
C GLU A 125 -22.58 -0.70 -2.33
N PRO A 126 -23.10 0.47 -1.88
CA PRO A 126 -22.62 1.15 -0.68
C PRO A 126 -22.75 0.29 0.59
N LEU A 127 -21.71 0.29 1.42
CA LEU A 127 -21.63 -0.42 2.69
C LEU A 127 -21.15 0.51 3.81
N SER A 128 -21.65 0.28 5.03
CA SER A 128 -21.00 0.78 6.25
C SER A 128 -19.83 -0.11 6.65
N THR A 129 -18.98 0.37 7.56
CA THR A 129 -17.93 -0.48 8.14
C THR A 129 -18.53 -1.68 8.88
N GLU A 130 -19.68 -1.49 9.53
CA GLU A 130 -20.39 -2.53 10.28
C GLU A 130 -20.99 -3.61 9.36
N ASP A 131 -21.50 -3.23 8.18
CA ASP A 131 -21.98 -4.20 7.20
C ASP A 131 -20.88 -5.18 6.78
N MET A 132 -19.62 -4.71 6.70
CA MET A 132 -18.46 -5.54 6.34
C MET A 132 -18.21 -6.66 7.37
N TYR A 133 -18.69 -6.54 8.60
CA TYR A 133 -18.53 -7.59 9.62
C TYR A 133 -19.41 -8.82 9.33
N ASP A 134 -20.49 -8.65 8.56
CA ASP A 134 -21.24 -9.77 7.98
C ASP A 134 -20.52 -10.27 6.72
N VAL A 135 -19.47 -11.06 6.98
CA VAL A 135 -18.56 -11.59 5.94
C VAL A 135 -19.32 -12.43 4.92
N GLU A 136 -20.34 -13.20 5.33
CA GLU A 136 -21.10 -14.04 4.40
C GLU A 136 -21.92 -13.19 3.44
N LYS A 137 -22.70 -12.24 3.96
CA LYS A 137 -23.51 -11.33 3.15
C LYS A 137 -22.64 -10.54 2.17
N THR A 138 -21.58 -9.92 2.67
CA THR A 138 -20.73 -9.04 1.86
C THR A 138 -19.85 -9.81 0.86
N THR A 139 -19.46 -11.05 1.15
CA THR A 139 -18.81 -11.95 0.17
C THR A 139 -19.76 -12.33 -0.96
N ALA A 140 -21.03 -12.63 -0.65
CA ALA A 140 -22.03 -12.94 -1.66
C ALA A 140 -22.30 -11.75 -2.61
N MET A 141 -22.18 -10.51 -2.13
CA MET A 141 -22.26 -9.31 -2.97
C MET A 141 -21.11 -9.25 -3.99
N LEU A 142 -19.88 -9.55 -3.57
CA LEU A 142 -18.71 -9.61 -4.47
C LEU A 142 -18.83 -10.70 -5.55
N ALA A 143 -19.41 -11.85 -5.20
CA ALA A 143 -19.70 -12.91 -6.19
C ALA A 143 -20.72 -12.46 -7.24
N LYS A 144 -21.68 -11.62 -6.88
CA LYS A 144 -22.73 -11.17 -7.79
C LYS A 144 -22.30 -10.01 -8.67
N GLN A 145 -21.41 -9.11 -8.25
CA GLN A 145 -21.09 -7.92 -9.06
C GLN A 145 -20.24 -8.23 -10.31
N ALA A 146 -20.29 -7.35 -11.31
CA ALA A 146 -19.36 -7.39 -12.44
C ALA A 146 -17.95 -6.90 -12.02
N PRO A 147 -16.88 -7.35 -12.69
CA PRO A 147 -15.56 -6.78 -12.47
C PRO A 147 -15.49 -5.35 -13.05
N TRP A 148 -14.76 -4.45 -12.40
CA TRP A 148 -14.60 -3.05 -12.82
C TRP A 148 -13.62 -2.87 -13.98
N TRP A 149 -12.78 -3.86 -14.25
CA TRP A 149 -11.92 -3.96 -15.42
C TRP A 149 -11.76 -5.42 -15.84
N THR A 150 -11.23 -5.66 -17.03
CA THR A 150 -11.00 -7.03 -17.53
C THR A 150 -10.05 -7.78 -16.60
N PRO A 151 -10.45 -8.94 -16.03
CA PRO A 151 -9.58 -9.70 -15.14
C PRO A 151 -8.24 -10.06 -15.81
N GLY A 152 -7.15 -9.92 -15.07
CA GLY A 152 -5.79 -10.20 -15.53
C GLY A 152 -5.11 -9.10 -16.34
N THR A 153 -5.81 -8.01 -16.75
CA THR A 153 -5.20 -6.97 -17.61
C THR A 153 -4.56 -5.82 -16.83
N ALA A 154 -4.92 -5.64 -15.56
CA ALA A 154 -4.39 -4.62 -14.67
C ALA A 154 -4.53 -5.07 -13.21
N SER A 155 -3.71 -4.52 -12.32
CA SER A 155 -3.95 -4.62 -10.88
C SER A 155 -4.74 -3.42 -10.36
N GLY A 156 -5.54 -3.66 -9.34
CA GLY A 156 -6.14 -2.62 -8.52
C GLY A 156 -6.25 -3.16 -7.11
N TYR A 157 -5.50 -2.58 -6.18
CA TYR A 157 -5.39 -3.05 -4.81
C TYR A 157 -6.75 -3.26 -4.11
N HIS A 158 -7.09 -4.53 -3.85
CA HIS A 158 -8.28 -4.98 -3.09
C HIS A 158 -8.09 -4.72 -1.60
N ALA A 159 -8.24 -3.46 -1.19
CA ALA A 159 -7.88 -2.97 0.13
C ALA A 159 -8.53 -3.76 1.28
N LEU A 160 -9.82 -4.05 1.16
CA LEU A 160 -10.64 -4.69 2.21
C LEU A 160 -11.22 -6.03 1.78
N CYS A 161 -11.67 -6.14 0.54
CA CYS A 161 -12.39 -7.32 0.07
C CYS A 161 -11.48 -8.53 -0.27
N SER A 162 -10.15 -8.36 -0.39
CA SER A 162 -9.24 -9.50 -0.64
C SER A 162 -9.37 -10.61 0.41
N GLY A 163 -9.58 -10.24 1.68
CA GLY A 163 -9.80 -11.19 2.76
C GLY A 163 -11.09 -11.99 2.62
N HIS A 164 -12.15 -11.36 2.08
CA HIS A 164 -13.43 -12.00 1.81
C HIS A 164 -13.29 -13.00 0.66
N LEU A 165 -12.66 -12.56 -0.44
CA LEU A 165 -12.45 -13.37 -1.64
C LEU A 165 -11.58 -14.61 -1.37
N LEU A 166 -10.44 -14.42 -0.69
CA LEU A 166 -9.53 -15.54 -0.37
C LEU A 166 -10.07 -16.38 0.79
N GLY A 167 -10.73 -15.77 1.78
CA GLY A 167 -11.36 -16.47 2.88
C GLY A 167 -12.48 -17.40 2.42
N GLU A 168 -13.27 -17.01 1.41
CA GLU A 168 -14.31 -17.88 0.84
C GLU A 168 -13.72 -19.10 0.13
N LEU A 169 -12.59 -18.95 -0.59
CA LEU A 169 -11.88 -20.11 -1.15
C LEU A 169 -11.40 -21.07 -0.05
N VAL A 170 -10.80 -20.53 1.03
CA VAL A 170 -10.39 -21.35 2.18
C VAL A 170 -11.59 -22.09 2.78
N LYS A 171 -12.72 -21.40 2.97
CA LYS A 171 -13.95 -21.98 3.53
C LYS A 171 -14.50 -23.09 2.66
N ARG A 172 -14.65 -22.85 1.35
CA ARG A 172 -15.22 -23.82 0.38
C ARG A 172 -14.38 -25.08 0.28
N VAL A 173 -13.05 -24.95 0.27
CA VAL A 173 -12.13 -26.07 0.02
C VAL A 173 -11.78 -26.83 1.30
N SER A 174 -11.62 -26.14 2.44
CA SER A 174 -11.20 -26.76 3.70
C SER A 174 -12.35 -27.10 4.65
N GLY A 175 -13.52 -26.49 4.45
CA GLY A 175 -14.66 -26.57 5.38
C GLY A 175 -14.50 -25.74 6.67
N LYS A 176 -13.39 -25.00 6.83
CA LYS A 176 -13.11 -24.15 8.01
C LYS A 176 -13.25 -22.68 7.65
N SER A 177 -13.70 -21.84 8.58
CA SER A 177 -13.59 -20.38 8.38
C SER A 177 -12.12 -19.97 8.25
N LEU A 178 -11.85 -18.76 7.74
CA LEU A 178 -10.47 -18.27 7.63
C LEU A 178 -9.82 -18.14 9.01
N ARG A 179 -10.57 -17.67 10.02
CA ARG A 179 -10.11 -17.63 11.41
C ARG A 179 -9.71 -19.02 11.91
N GLU A 180 -10.59 -20.00 11.71
CA GLU A 180 -10.36 -21.37 12.18
C GLU A 180 -9.16 -22.00 11.47
N PHE A 181 -9.06 -21.82 10.15
CA PHE A 181 -7.92 -22.33 9.38
C PHE A 181 -6.62 -21.70 9.84
N VAL A 182 -6.53 -20.37 9.91
CA VAL A 182 -5.33 -19.67 10.37
C VAL A 182 -4.96 -20.08 11.80
N GLY A 183 -5.94 -20.16 12.71
CA GLY A 183 -5.69 -20.57 14.09
C GLY A 183 -5.17 -22.01 14.21
N THR A 184 -5.77 -22.95 13.48
CA THR A 184 -5.49 -24.39 13.64
C THR A 184 -4.37 -24.93 12.76
N GLU A 185 -4.13 -24.33 11.59
CA GLU A 185 -3.18 -24.82 10.59
C GLU A 185 -1.90 -23.97 10.52
N ILE A 186 -1.92 -22.73 10.99
CA ILE A 186 -0.79 -21.78 10.90
C ILE A 186 -0.33 -21.34 12.30
N ALA A 187 -1.12 -20.50 12.96
CA ALA A 187 -0.72 -19.80 14.19
C ALA A 187 -0.46 -20.78 15.34
N GLY A 188 -1.41 -21.70 15.59
CA GLY A 188 -1.29 -22.71 16.65
C GLY A 188 -0.09 -23.65 16.48
N PRO A 189 0.09 -24.32 15.33
CA PRO A 189 1.23 -25.22 15.11
C PRO A 189 2.60 -24.56 15.20
N LEU A 190 2.68 -23.25 14.95
CA LEU A 190 3.91 -22.45 14.97
C LEU A 190 4.13 -21.71 16.29
N ASP A 191 3.23 -21.85 17.27
CA ASP A 191 3.24 -21.05 18.50
C ASP A 191 3.41 -19.54 18.19
N ALA A 192 2.68 -19.09 17.17
CA ALA A 192 2.67 -17.72 16.72
C ALA A 192 1.39 -17.05 17.19
N ASP A 193 1.55 -15.95 17.91
CA ASP A 193 0.44 -15.18 18.45
C ASP A 193 -0.10 -14.23 17.38
N PHE A 194 -0.89 -14.79 16.48
CA PHE A 194 -1.55 -14.11 15.37
C PHE A 194 -3.03 -14.53 15.33
N GLN A 195 -3.93 -13.55 15.25
CA GLN A 195 -5.37 -13.79 15.26
C GLN A 195 -6.08 -12.96 14.19
N ILE A 196 -7.03 -13.55 13.47
CA ILE A 196 -8.02 -12.82 12.65
C ILE A 196 -9.36 -12.96 13.36
N GLY A 197 -9.91 -11.84 13.83
CA GLY A 197 -10.99 -11.88 14.82
C GLY A 197 -10.47 -12.30 16.20
N ALA A 198 -9.79 -11.36 16.87
CA ALA A 198 -9.17 -11.55 18.16
C ALA A 198 -10.19 -11.90 19.26
N ALA A 199 -9.88 -12.94 20.03
CA ALA A 199 -10.73 -13.40 21.12
C ALA A 199 -10.73 -12.37 22.28
N GLU A 200 -11.89 -12.16 22.91
CA GLU A 200 -12.05 -11.18 24.00
C GLU A 200 -11.03 -11.37 25.14
N LYS A 201 -10.67 -12.61 25.43
CA LYS A 201 -9.67 -12.97 26.46
C LYS A 201 -8.26 -12.43 26.21
N THR A 202 -7.96 -11.92 25.02
CA THR A 202 -6.66 -11.31 24.69
C THR A 202 -6.76 -9.80 24.49
N TRP A 203 -7.91 -9.18 24.73
CA TRP A 203 -8.12 -7.76 24.46
C TRP A 203 -7.36 -6.83 25.41
N ASP A 204 -7.00 -7.31 26.58
CA ASP A 204 -6.21 -6.61 27.59
C ASP A 204 -4.79 -6.30 27.13
N ARG A 205 -4.22 -7.16 26.27
CA ARG A 205 -2.90 -7.01 25.66
C ARG A 205 -2.92 -6.47 24.21
N ILE A 206 -4.10 -6.13 23.68
CA ILE A 206 -4.21 -5.40 22.41
C ILE A 206 -3.96 -3.92 22.67
N SER A 207 -2.80 -3.43 22.21
CA SER A 207 -2.51 -2.02 22.20
C SER A 207 -3.38 -1.31 21.16
N PRO A 208 -4.14 -0.24 21.54
CA PRO A 208 -4.94 0.52 20.60
C PRO A 208 -4.07 1.21 19.55
N ILE A 209 -4.54 1.21 18.31
CA ILE A 209 -3.95 2.01 17.25
C ILE A 209 -4.18 3.49 17.54
N ILE A 210 -3.13 4.29 17.40
CA ILE A 210 -3.11 5.74 17.53
C ILE A 210 -3.03 6.29 16.10
N PRO A 211 -4.16 6.70 15.50
CA PRO A 211 -4.16 7.27 14.15
C PRO A 211 -3.45 8.63 14.13
N PRO A 212 -2.98 9.08 12.96
CA PRO A 212 -2.43 10.42 12.84
C PRO A 212 -3.52 11.46 13.08
N ASP A 213 -3.14 12.64 13.56
CA ASP A 213 -4.05 13.78 13.61
C ASP A 213 -4.30 14.26 12.17
N PHE A 214 -5.37 13.77 11.55
CA PHE A 214 -5.78 14.16 10.20
C PHE A 214 -6.16 15.65 10.18
N THR A 215 -5.16 16.50 9.94
CA THR A 215 -5.31 17.96 9.78
C THR A 215 -5.22 18.41 8.32
N GLY A 216 -5.04 17.45 7.39
CA GLY A 216 -4.86 17.67 5.96
C GLY A 216 -6.13 17.47 5.12
N VAL A 217 -6.08 17.98 3.89
CA VAL A 217 -7.10 17.75 2.85
C VAL A 217 -7.02 16.30 2.40
N MET A 218 -8.12 15.56 2.47
CA MET A 218 -8.19 14.21 1.91
C MET A 218 -7.90 14.25 0.41
N PRO A 219 -7.20 13.25 -0.16
CA PRO A 219 -7.00 13.19 -1.61
C PRO A 219 -8.35 13.20 -2.30
N GLU A 220 -8.56 14.17 -3.21
CA GLU A 220 -9.73 14.15 -4.08
C GLU A 220 -9.53 13.04 -5.11
N PHE A 221 -10.43 12.06 -5.09
CA PHE A 221 -10.48 11.04 -6.13
C PHE A 221 -11.46 11.45 -7.21
N GLU A 222 -11.16 11.11 -8.47
CA GLU A 222 -12.12 11.26 -9.55
C GLU A 222 -13.39 10.46 -9.23
N GLU A 223 -14.55 11.13 -9.30
CA GLU A 223 -15.84 10.53 -9.00
C GLU A 223 -16.10 9.31 -9.90
N GLY A 224 -16.51 8.20 -9.28
CA GLY A 224 -16.77 6.95 -10.00
C GLY A 224 -15.53 6.18 -10.47
N SER A 225 -14.32 6.67 -10.21
CA SER A 225 -13.08 5.93 -10.46
C SER A 225 -12.99 4.65 -9.62
N VAL A 226 -12.27 3.64 -10.12
CA VAL A 226 -11.96 2.40 -9.37
C VAL A 226 -11.32 2.70 -8.01
N GLN A 227 -10.44 3.69 -7.98
CA GLN A 227 -9.80 4.17 -6.77
C GLN A 227 -10.81 4.70 -5.74
N ALA A 228 -11.70 5.62 -6.16
CA ALA A 228 -12.75 6.17 -5.30
C ALA A 228 -13.67 5.06 -4.76
N LYS A 229 -14.16 4.18 -5.64
CA LYS A 229 -15.02 3.05 -5.26
C LYS A 229 -14.37 2.09 -4.28
N THR A 230 -13.05 1.85 -4.40
CA THR A 230 -12.33 0.92 -3.52
C THR A 230 -12.05 1.53 -2.14
N LEU A 231 -11.61 2.79 -2.10
CA LEU A 231 -11.09 3.40 -0.88
C LEU A 231 -12.16 4.10 -0.03
N LEU A 232 -13.29 4.45 -0.64
CA LEU A 232 -14.39 5.14 0.04
C LEU A 232 -15.57 4.24 0.39
N ASN A 233 -15.54 2.95 0.01
CA ASN A 233 -16.64 2.01 0.26
C ASN A 233 -16.17 0.64 0.79
N PRO A 234 -16.39 0.33 2.08
CA PRO A 234 -16.94 1.21 3.10
C PRO A 234 -15.96 2.33 3.50
N PRO A 235 -16.46 3.48 4.01
CA PRO A 235 -15.60 4.49 4.60
C PRO A 235 -15.01 3.93 5.91
N LEU A 236 -13.68 3.89 5.99
CA LEU A 236 -12.97 3.47 7.20
C LEU A 236 -12.67 4.66 8.11
N ASP A 237 -13.29 4.68 9.29
CA ASP A 237 -12.81 5.49 10.41
C ASP A 237 -11.59 4.78 11.04
N PRO A 238 -10.41 5.42 11.09
CA PRO A 238 -9.25 4.85 11.79
C PRO A 238 -9.54 4.45 13.24
N ASN A 239 -10.52 5.06 13.91
CA ASN A 239 -10.89 4.72 15.28
C ASN A 239 -11.72 3.42 15.38
N SER A 240 -12.42 3.02 14.31
CA SER A 240 -13.21 1.78 14.32
C SER A 240 -12.35 0.56 14.61
N VAL A 241 -11.05 0.60 14.26
CA VAL A 241 -10.11 -0.50 14.49
C VAL A 241 -9.90 -0.84 15.97
N ASN A 242 -10.18 0.12 16.85
CA ASN A 242 -10.02 -0.04 18.29
C ASN A 242 -11.27 -0.60 18.97
N THR A 243 -12.37 -0.75 18.25
CA THR A 243 -13.66 -1.21 18.80
C THR A 243 -13.72 -2.72 18.98
N GLY A 244 -14.57 -3.18 19.91
CA GLY A 244 -14.83 -4.60 20.12
C GLY A 244 -15.35 -5.32 18.86
N PRO A 245 -16.38 -4.79 18.17
CA PRO A 245 -16.90 -5.37 16.93
C PRO A 245 -15.83 -5.54 15.84
N TRP A 246 -14.96 -4.54 15.64
CA TRP A 246 -13.83 -4.68 14.72
C TRP A 246 -12.92 -5.83 15.16
N ARG A 247 -12.44 -5.83 16.40
CA ARG A 247 -11.54 -6.87 16.92
C ARG A 247 -12.12 -8.26 16.74
N GLN A 248 -13.44 -8.43 16.86
CA GLN A 248 -14.14 -9.69 16.68
C GLN A 248 -14.41 -10.10 15.23
N ALA A 249 -14.32 -9.19 14.26
CA ALA A 249 -14.69 -9.48 12.87
C ALA A 249 -13.63 -10.34 12.15
N GLU A 250 -14.06 -11.22 11.24
CA GLU A 250 -13.13 -12.08 10.46
C GLU A 250 -12.67 -11.37 9.17
N LEU A 251 -11.97 -10.23 9.29
CA LEU A 251 -11.54 -9.45 8.13
C LEU A 251 -10.12 -9.83 7.68
N GLY A 252 -10.02 -10.84 6.83
CA GLY A 252 -8.73 -11.41 6.35
C GLY A 252 -7.81 -10.47 5.58
N ALA A 253 -8.23 -9.24 5.29
CA ALA A 253 -7.41 -8.24 4.62
C ALA A 253 -6.73 -7.25 5.57
N VAL A 254 -7.23 -7.11 6.81
CA VAL A 254 -7.01 -5.87 7.58
C VAL A 254 -7.06 -6.03 9.11
N ASN A 255 -7.59 -7.15 9.62
CA ASN A 255 -7.88 -7.33 11.06
C ASN A 255 -6.94 -8.31 11.80
N GLY A 256 -5.79 -8.65 11.22
CA GLY A 256 -4.78 -9.43 11.92
C GLY A 256 -4.30 -8.71 13.18
N HIS A 257 -4.38 -9.37 14.33
CA HIS A 257 -3.83 -8.90 15.59
C HIS A 257 -2.60 -9.72 15.93
N ALA A 258 -1.44 -9.06 16.01
CA ALA A 258 -0.15 -9.71 16.20
C ALA A 258 0.93 -8.75 16.69
N ASN A 259 2.13 -9.28 16.92
CA ASN A 259 3.36 -8.52 17.07
C ASN A 259 4.37 -8.91 15.98
N SER A 260 5.51 -8.21 15.92
CA SER A 260 6.55 -8.49 14.93
C SER A 260 7.07 -9.94 15.01
N ARG A 261 7.23 -10.48 16.22
CA ARG A 261 7.72 -11.85 16.44
C ARG A 261 6.79 -12.87 15.80
N SER A 262 5.49 -12.77 16.03
CA SER A 262 4.50 -13.69 15.46
C SER A 262 4.47 -13.63 13.94
N LEU A 263 4.53 -12.43 13.36
CA LEU A 263 4.62 -12.25 11.89
C LEU A 263 5.89 -12.90 11.34
N SER A 264 7.05 -12.63 11.95
CA SER A 264 8.33 -13.20 11.54
C SER A 264 8.33 -14.73 11.64
N ARG A 265 7.84 -15.29 12.76
CA ARG A 265 7.74 -16.74 12.97
C ARG A 265 6.94 -17.45 11.89
N ILE A 266 5.79 -16.89 11.51
CA ILE A 266 4.95 -17.49 10.46
C ILE A 266 5.62 -17.37 9.10
N LEU A 267 6.05 -16.16 8.75
CA LEU A 267 6.46 -15.83 7.38
C LEU A 267 7.92 -16.18 7.08
N SER A 268 8.74 -16.49 8.10
CA SER A 268 10.06 -17.10 7.89
C SER A 268 9.97 -18.48 7.26
N ALA A 269 8.82 -19.14 7.27
CA ALA A 269 8.61 -20.33 6.45
C ALA A 269 8.97 -20.06 4.97
N ILE A 270 8.67 -18.88 4.44
CA ILE A 270 8.94 -18.55 3.03
C ILE A 270 10.45 -18.43 2.77
N THR A 271 11.20 -17.79 3.67
CA THR A 271 12.64 -17.57 3.53
C THR A 271 13.47 -18.81 3.88
N LEU A 272 12.88 -19.77 4.62
CA LEU A 272 13.55 -20.97 5.11
C LEU A 272 13.18 -22.24 4.31
N GLY A 273 12.69 -22.11 3.07
CA GLY A 273 12.38 -23.27 2.21
C GLY A 273 11.11 -24.02 2.65
N GLY A 274 10.20 -23.30 3.31
CA GLY A 274 8.87 -23.74 3.67
C GLY A 274 8.75 -24.38 5.04
N SER A 275 9.80 -24.35 5.86
CA SER A 275 9.74 -24.87 7.24
C SER A 275 10.17 -23.83 8.25
N THR A 276 9.46 -23.73 9.36
CA THR A 276 9.79 -22.85 10.49
C THR A 276 9.26 -23.48 11.77
N GLN A 277 9.89 -23.19 12.92
CA GLN A 277 9.54 -23.78 14.23
C GLN A 277 9.42 -25.32 14.20
N GLY A 278 10.25 -25.99 13.38
CA GLY A 278 10.22 -27.45 13.23
C GLY A 278 8.98 -28.00 12.51
N LYS A 279 8.18 -27.16 11.85
CA LYS A 279 6.99 -27.53 11.09
C LYS A 279 7.18 -27.22 9.60
N LYS A 280 6.73 -28.13 8.73
CA LYS A 280 6.61 -27.90 7.29
C LYS A 280 5.29 -27.19 7.01
N ILE A 281 5.35 -26.02 6.41
CA ILE A 281 4.20 -25.17 6.08
C ILE A 281 3.93 -25.18 4.57
N LEU A 282 4.98 -25.06 3.75
CA LEU A 282 4.91 -25.09 2.29
C LEU A 282 6.04 -25.94 1.70
N SER A 283 5.88 -26.47 0.50
CA SER A 283 7.00 -26.92 -0.34
C SER A 283 7.77 -25.73 -0.93
N GLU A 284 9.00 -25.98 -1.38
CA GLU A 284 9.77 -24.98 -2.13
C GLU A 284 9.15 -24.68 -3.50
N GLU A 285 8.40 -25.63 -4.09
CA GLU A 285 7.71 -25.43 -5.37
C GLU A 285 6.59 -24.40 -5.22
N THR A 286 5.80 -24.51 -4.15
CA THR A 286 4.77 -23.50 -3.85
C THR A 286 5.35 -22.14 -3.52
N ILE A 287 6.51 -22.07 -2.85
CA ILE A 287 7.19 -20.80 -2.62
C ILE A 287 7.59 -20.14 -3.95
N LYS A 288 8.05 -20.90 -4.94
CA LYS A 288 8.39 -20.35 -6.26
C LYS A 288 7.19 -19.71 -6.96
N LEU A 289 5.97 -20.19 -6.72
CA LEU A 289 4.75 -19.59 -7.27
C LEU A 289 4.55 -18.14 -6.83
N ILE A 290 5.00 -17.77 -5.62
CA ILE A 290 4.91 -16.38 -5.12
C ILE A 290 5.55 -15.40 -6.11
N PHE A 291 6.65 -15.81 -6.76
CA PHE A 291 7.42 -14.97 -7.68
C PHE A 291 6.91 -15.01 -9.13
N GLN A 292 5.82 -15.72 -9.40
CA GLN A 292 5.14 -15.62 -10.69
C GLN A 292 4.42 -14.27 -10.78
N GLU A 293 4.99 -13.36 -11.56
CA GLU A 293 4.47 -12.01 -11.74
C GLU A 293 3.03 -12.01 -12.28
N GLN A 294 2.14 -11.32 -11.57
CA GLN A 294 0.74 -11.11 -11.94
C GLN A 294 0.50 -9.73 -12.54
N SER A 295 1.23 -8.72 -12.06
CA SER A 295 1.26 -7.38 -12.64
C SER A 295 2.54 -6.63 -12.31
N ASN A 296 2.91 -5.70 -13.19
CA ASN A 296 4.00 -4.77 -12.97
C ASN A 296 3.70 -3.47 -13.70
N GLY A 297 3.27 -2.45 -12.95
CA GLY A 297 2.86 -1.18 -13.53
C GLY A 297 2.04 -0.35 -12.57
N LYS A 298 1.39 0.69 -13.08
CA LYS A 298 0.53 1.56 -12.26
C LYS A 298 -0.69 0.78 -11.78
N ASP A 299 -0.82 0.61 -10.48
CA ASP A 299 -2.00 0.02 -9.86
C ASP A 299 -3.19 0.99 -9.91
N LEU A 300 -4.37 0.48 -10.28
CA LEU A 300 -5.58 1.28 -10.49
C LEU A 300 -6.17 1.88 -9.20
N VAL A 301 -5.80 1.35 -8.03
CA VAL A 301 -6.29 1.83 -6.72
C VAL A 301 -5.19 2.58 -5.98
N LEU A 302 -3.96 2.07 -5.95
CA LEU A 302 -2.86 2.80 -5.30
C LEU A 302 -2.42 4.02 -6.13
N GLY A 303 -2.65 4.01 -7.45
CA GLY A 303 -2.24 5.08 -8.35
C GLY A 303 -0.72 5.17 -8.58
N LEU A 304 0.05 4.22 -8.06
CA LEU A 304 1.51 4.17 -8.10
C LEU A 304 1.98 2.88 -8.80
N PRO A 305 3.21 2.85 -9.35
CA PRO A 305 3.82 1.62 -9.80
C PRO A 305 3.88 0.60 -8.66
N PHE A 306 3.36 -0.60 -8.89
CA PHE A 306 3.38 -1.72 -7.97
C PHE A 306 3.63 -3.02 -8.74
N ARG A 307 4.52 -3.86 -8.22
CA ARG A 307 4.83 -5.18 -8.77
C ARG A 307 4.25 -6.25 -7.86
N LEU A 308 3.39 -7.11 -8.42
CA LEU A 308 2.65 -8.13 -7.69
C LEU A 308 2.99 -9.52 -8.19
N GLY A 309 3.22 -10.41 -7.24
CA GLY A 309 3.27 -11.85 -7.44
C GLY A 309 1.96 -12.51 -7.00
N ILE A 310 2.01 -13.82 -6.75
CA ILE A 310 0.86 -14.56 -6.20
C ILE A 310 0.80 -14.32 -4.69
N GLY A 311 -0.02 -13.36 -4.25
CA GLY A 311 -0.34 -13.08 -2.85
C GLY A 311 0.56 -12.04 -2.16
N TYR A 312 1.64 -11.61 -2.82
CA TYR A 312 2.66 -10.74 -2.23
C TYR A 312 3.14 -9.68 -3.21
N GLY A 313 3.64 -8.55 -2.67
CA GLY A 313 4.37 -7.55 -3.44
C GLY A 313 5.78 -8.05 -3.71
N LEU A 314 6.33 -7.74 -4.88
CA LEU A 314 7.67 -8.16 -5.31
C LEU A 314 8.58 -6.96 -5.52
N THR A 315 9.89 -7.16 -5.37
CA THR A 315 10.88 -6.14 -5.71
C THR A 315 11.38 -6.30 -7.16
N PRO A 316 11.80 -5.21 -7.85
CA PRO A 316 11.56 -3.82 -7.47
C PRO A 316 10.07 -3.48 -7.55
N SER A 317 9.53 -2.87 -6.50
CA SER A 317 8.09 -2.56 -6.41
C SER A 317 7.72 -1.23 -7.07
N GLY A 318 8.66 -0.28 -7.17
CA GLY A 318 8.40 1.11 -7.56
C GLY A 318 7.70 1.94 -6.47
N ALA A 319 6.82 1.36 -5.66
CA ALA A 319 6.20 2.02 -4.50
C ALA A 319 7.13 2.07 -3.27
N LEU A 320 7.98 1.05 -3.09
CA LEU A 320 8.96 0.97 -2.00
C LEU A 320 10.38 0.82 -2.57
N PRO A 321 10.95 1.89 -3.17
CA PRO A 321 12.25 1.82 -3.85
C PRO A 321 13.44 1.61 -2.89
N TRP A 322 13.23 1.72 -1.58
CA TRP A 322 14.25 1.47 -0.56
C TRP A 322 14.43 -0.02 -0.24
N ILE A 323 13.48 -0.88 -0.61
CA ILE A 323 13.68 -2.33 -0.53
C ILE A 323 14.57 -2.73 -1.72
N PRO A 324 15.69 -3.43 -1.49
CA PRO A 324 16.60 -3.80 -2.58
C PRO A 324 15.93 -4.71 -3.61
N GLU A 325 16.52 -4.77 -4.80
CA GLU A 325 16.16 -5.77 -5.81
C GLU A 325 16.66 -7.15 -5.38
N GLY A 326 15.89 -8.20 -5.71
CA GLY A 326 16.25 -9.58 -5.42
C GLY A 326 15.03 -10.50 -5.40
N ASN A 327 15.20 -11.73 -4.92
CA ASN A 327 14.10 -12.64 -4.61
C ASN A 327 13.45 -12.21 -3.28
N ILE A 328 12.80 -11.05 -3.30
CA ILE A 328 12.19 -10.44 -2.13
C ILE A 328 10.70 -10.29 -2.37
N CYS A 329 9.91 -10.83 -1.44
CA CYS A 329 8.49 -10.54 -1.34
C CYS A 329 8.19 -9.80 -0.03
N PHE A 330 7.17 -8.96 -0.03
CA PHE A 330 6.88 -8.10 1.10
C PHE A 330 5.40 -7.72 1.15
N TRP A 331 4.99 -7.11 2.26
CA TRP A 331 3.76 -6.34 2.35
C TRP A 331 3.87 -5.25 3.42
N GLY A 332 3.09 -4.18 3.25
CA GLY A 332 2.95 -3.09 4.23
C GLY A 332 1.50 -2.95 4.66
N GLY A 333 1.29 -2.67 5.94
CA GLY A 333 0.01 -2.32 6.55
C GLY A 333 -0.16 -0.81 6.68
N TRP A 334 -1.42 -0.35 6.66
CA TRP A 334 -1.74 1.05 6.86
C TRP A 334 -1.15 1.55 8.19
N GLY A 335 -0.53 2.73 8.16
CA GLY A 335 0.20 3.31 9.28
C GLY A 335 1.69 2.96 9.34
N GLY A 336 2.14 1.85 8.74
CA GLY A 336 3.57 1.49 8.65
C GLY A 336 4.01 0.10 9.13
N SER A 337 3.11 -0.73 9.67
CA SER A 337 3.46 -2.14 9.96
C SER A 337 3.95 -2.81 8.69
N THR A 338 4.99 -3.64 8.76
CA THR A 338 5.67 -4.12 7.55
C THR A 338 6.22 -5.52 7.76
N ILE A 339 6.18 -6.33 6.71
CA ILE A 339 6.88 -7.61 6.63
C ILE A 339 7.66 -7.70 5.31
N ILE A 340 8.94 -8.06 5.40
CA ILE A 340 9.83 -8.29 4.27
C ILE A 340 10.43 -9.68 4.39
N MET A 341 10.43 -10.44 3.30
CA MET A 341 10.97 -11.78 3.20
C MET A 341 11.98 -11.79 2.05
N ASP A 342 13.26 -11.77 2.41
CA ASP A 342 14.39 -11.83 1.48
C ASP A 342 14.90 -13.27 1.42
N LEU A 343 14.58 -13.97 0.32
CA LEU A 343 14.98 -15.36 0.15
C LEU A 343 16.46 -15.49 -0.20
N ASP A 344 17.07 -14.47 -0.83
CA ASP A 344 18.49 -14.47 -1.17
C ASP A 344 19.37 -14.41 0.08
N LYS A 345 18.86 -13.72 1.13
CA LYS A 345 19.51 -13.61 2.44
C LYS A 345 18.92 -14.53 3.50
N ARG A 346 17.89 -15.32 3.16
CA ARG A 346 17.13 -16.16 4.10
C ARG A 346 16.72 -15.37 5.35
N MET A 347 16.22 -14.14 5.11
CA MET A 347 16.00 -13.13 6.12
C MET A 347 14.55 -12.66 6.12
N THR A 348 13.93 -12.62 7.29
CA THR A 348 12.57 -12.11 7.48
C THR A 348 12.58 -10.95 8.47
N ILE A 349 12.09 -9.79 8.05
CA ILE A 349 12.02 -8.57 8.87
C ILE A 349 10.55 -8.23 9.09
N ALA A 350 10.12 -8.18 10.36
CA ALA A 350 8.77 -7.83 10.75
C ALA A 350 8.77 -6.61 11.68
N TYR A 351 7.89 -5.65 11.41
CA TYR A 351 7.70 -4.45 12.21
C TYR A 351 6.23 -4.25 12.55
N ALA A 352 5.92 -3.99 13.83
CA ALA A 352 4.58 -3.73 14.31
C ALA A 352 4.60 -2.65 15.39
N MET A 353 3.73 -1.66 15.27
CA MET A 353 3.67 -0.47 16.13
C MET A 353 2.23 -0.03 16.34
N ASN A 354 1.99 0.78 17.38
CA ASN A 354 0.66 1.31 17.68
C ASN A 354 0.43 2.73 17.17
N LYS A 355 1.49 3.53 16.97
CA LYS A 355 1.36 4.86 16.38
C LYS A 355 1.49 4.77 14.87
N MET A 356 0.43 5.17 14.18
CA MET A 356 0.44 5.23 12.72
C MET A 356 1.28 6.42 12.29
N GLY A 357 2.20 6.19 11.34
CA GLY A 357 2.68 7.25 10.47
C GLY A 357 1.61 7.61 9.44
N ASP A 358 1.81 8.71 8.74
CA ASP A 358 0.90 9.20 7.70
C ASP A 358 0.86 8.27 6.46
N GLY A 359 1.57 7.13 6.49
CA GLY A 359 2.10 6.29 5.41
C GLY A 359 1.26 5.95 4.17
N LEU A 360 -0.07 6.11 4.16
CA LEU A 360 -0.81 6.06 2.87
C LEU A 360 -0.87 7.45 2.23
N ALA A 361 -1.20 8.47 3.03
CA ALA A 361 -1.09 9.86 2.63
C ALA A 361 0.37 10.20 2.37
N GLN A 362 1.29 9.79 3.25
CA GLN A 362 2.72 10.07 3.13
C GLN A 362 3.41 9.33 1.98
N ALA A 363 3.08 8.08 1.64
CA ALA A 363 3.58 7.48 0.39
C ALA A 363 3.03 8.18 -0.88
N LEU A 364 1.84 8.79 -0.79
CA LEU A 364 1.24 9.60 -1.87
C LEU A 364 1.72 11.07 -1.86
N THR A 365 2.14 11.62 -0.71
CA THR A 365 2.56 13.02 -0.51
C THR A 365 4.07 13.22 -0.36
N ASP A 366 4.85 12.19 -0.05
CA ASP A 366 6.34 12.18 -0.03
C ASP A 366 6.93 12.05 -1.44
N ARG A 367 6.08 12.08 -2.46
CA ARG A 367 6.44 12.66 -3.75
C ARG A 367 6.39 14.20 -3.75
N LYS A 368 6.38 14.84 -2.59
CA LYS A 368 7.12 16.09 -2.41
C LYS A 368 8.58 15.70 -2.19
N PRO A 369 9.46 15.90 -3.18
CA PRO A 369 10.87 15.61 -2.98
C PRO A 369 11.39 16.37 -1.76
N MET A 370 12.37 15.76 -1.08
CA MET A 370 13.17 16.25 0.04
C MET A 370 13.80 17.66 -0.18
N SER A 371 13.56 18.27 -1.33
CA SER A 371 13.97 19.61 -1.72
C SER A 371 13.20 20.73 -1.01
N ASP A 372 11.99 20.53 -0.48
CA ASP A 372 11.21 21.67 0.05
C ASP A 372 11.78 22.28 1.35
N SER A 373 12.69 21.59 2.05
CA SER A 373 13.39 22.12 3.25
C SER A 373 14.85 22.52 3.03
N MET A 374 15.42 22.29 1.83
CA MET A 374 16.82 22.58 1.52
C MET A 374 16.96 23.88 0.72
N SER A 375 17.98 24.69 1.02
CA SER A 375 18.32 25.85 0.19
C SER A 375 18.86 25.39 -1.18
N LEU A 376 18.81 26.23 -2.23
CA LEU A 376 19.42 25.87 -3.52
C LEU A 376 20.92 25.60 -3.37
N ARG A 377 21.58 26.29 -2.42
CA ARG A 377 22.98 26.06 -2.07
C ARG A 377 23.22 24.64 -1.58
N ASP A 378 22.40 24.14 -0.66
CA ASP A 378 22.54 22.79 -0.10
C ASP A 378 22.25 21.73 -1.16
N ILE A 379 21.25 21.97 -2.01
CA ILE A 379 20.93 21.11 -3.16
C ILE A 379 22.15 20.98 -4.08
N ARG A 380 22.75 22.11 -4.48
CA ARG A 380 23.95 22.14 -5.35
C ARG A 380 25.19 21.47 -4.71
N GLN A 381 25.26 21.42 -3.39
CA GLN A 381 26.34 20.75 -2.66
C GLN A 381 26.12 19.24 -2.56
N SER A 382 24.87 18.80 -2.49
CA SER A 382 24.50 17.38 -2.41
C SER A 382 24.56 16.62 -3.74
N MET A 383 24.43 17.33 -4.87
CA MET A 383 24.41 16.70 -6.20
C MET A 383 25.77 16.09 -6.58
N LYS A 384 25.73 14.94 -7.25
CA LYS A 384 26.94 14.28 -7.78
C LYS A 384 27.63 15.17 -8.81
N ARG A 385 28.97 15.17 -8.78
CA ARG A 385 29.83 15.94 -9.69
C ARG A 385 30.91 15.04 -10.26
N ASP A 386 31.48 15.49 -11.37
CA ASP A 386 32.67 14.89 -11.98
C ASP A 386 33.82 14.84 -10.94
N PRO A 387 34.49 13.69 -10.77
CA PRO A 387 35.63 13.52 -9.86
C PRO A 387 36.78 14.52 -10.09
N ASP A 388 36.95 14.99 -11.33
CA ASP A 388 38.03 15.90 -11.72
C ASP A 388 37.66 17.39 -11.52
N GLY A 389 36.47 17.67 -10.95
CA GLY A 389 36.00 19.02 -10.62
C GLY A 389 35.47 19.81 -11.82
N HIS A 390 35.40 19.18 -13.00
CA HIS A 390 34.84 19.76 -14.22
C HIS A 390 33.35 19.44 -14.32
N GLY A 391 32.49 20.29 -13.76
CA GLY A 391 31.04 20.09 -13.84
C GLY A 391 30.32 21.40 -14.09
N ILE A 392 29.63 21.49 -15.22
CA ILE A 392 28.62 22.52 -15.45
C ILE A 392 27.32 22.01 -14.80
N SER A 393 26.64 22.87 -14.04
CA SER A 393 25.27 22.61 -13.61
C SER A 393 24.33 23.53 -14.39
N ALA A 394 23.25 22.99 -14.97
CA ALA A 394 22.27 23.79 -15.69
C ALA A 394 20.86 23.43 -15.24
N LEU A 395 20.07 24.47 -14.96
CA LEU A 395 18.63 24.35 -14.77
C LEU A 395 17.96 24.29 -16.15
N GLY A 396 17.29 23.19 -16.43
CA GLY A 396 16.44 23.06 -17.62
C GLY A 396 15.19 23.91 -17.50
N PHE A 397 14.58 24.24 -18.65
CA PHE A 397 13.29 24.94 -18.68
C PHE A 397 12.14 24.12 -18.06
N ASP A 398 12.38 22.86 -17.73
CA ASP A 398 11.50 21.91 -17.04
C ASP A 398 11.57 21.98 -15.50
N GLY A 399 12.32 22.95 -14.96
CA GLY A 399 12.49 23.11 -13.51
C GLY A 399 13.45 22.10 -12.89
N VAL A 400 14.20 21.34 -13.69
CA VAL A 400 15.14 20.32 -13.20
C VAL A 400 16.57 20.80 -13.35
N LEU A 401 17.27 20.93 -12.22
CA LEU A 401 18.69 21.21 -12.14
C LEU A 401 19.48 19.94 -12.42
N ARG A 402 20.40 19.98 -13.38
CA ARG A 402 21.24 18.84 -13.78
C ARG A 402 22.72 19.15 -13.60
N THR A 403 23.51 18.15 -13.23
CA THR A 403 24.98 18.19 -13.31
C THR A 403 25.46 17.32 -14.46
N PHE A 404 26.55 17.73 -15.12
CA PHE A 404 27.11 17.06 -16.29
C PHE A 404 28.59 16.71 -16.09
N ASP A 405 29.05 15.63 -16.71
CA ASP A 405 30.48 15.32 -16.87
C ASP A 405 31.11 16.11 -18.05
N ALA A 406 32.41 15.94 -18.26
CA ALA A 406 33.15 16.55 -19.37
C ALA A 406 32.62 16.19 -20.78
N GLU A 407 31.94 15.06 -20.93
CA GLU A 407 31.33 14.57 -22.17
C GLU A 407 29.86 15.00 -22.33
N ARG A 408 29.32 15.77 -21.37
CA ARG A 408 27.92 16.23 -21.28
C ARG A 408 26.90 15.14 -20.98
N ASN A 409 27.30 14.03 -20.39
CA ASN A 409 26.34 13.07 -19.82
C ASN A 409 25.80 13.61 -18.49
N VAL A 410 24.54 13.32 -18.19
CA VAL A 410 23.90 13.74 -16.93
C VAL A 410 24.40 12.86 -15.79
N LEU A 411 25.01 13.46 -14.77
CA LEU A 411 25.50 12.78 -13.57
C LEU A 411 24.45 12.73 -12.46
N ASP A 412 23.63 13.78 -12.35
CA ASP A 412 22.58 13.91 -11.35
C ASP A 412 21.49 14.89 -11.81
N ALA A 413 20.28 14.76 -11.26
CA ALA A 413 19.14 15.60 -11.61
C ALA A 413 18.18 15.80 -10.42
N VAL A 414 17.86 17.06 -10.09
CA VAL A 414 16.96 17.41 -8.98
C VAL A 414 15.93 18.44 -9.45
N GLY A 415 14.65 18.17 -9.23
CA GLY A 415 13.57 19.13 -9.46
C GLY A 415 13.60 20.25 -8.42
N LEU A 416 13.51 21.50 -8.87
CA LEU A 416 13.48 22.68 -8.01
C LEU A 416 12.05 23.20 -7.81
N ASN A 417 11.75 23.69 -6.61
CA ASN A 417 10.50 24.39 -6.34
C ASN A 417 10.58 25.87 -6.81
N PRO A 418 9.46 26.61 -6.83
CA PRO A 418 9.45 27.99 -7.30
C PRO A 418 10.39 28.94 -6.52
N ALA A 419 10.61 28.72 -5.22
CA ALA A 419 11.52 29.55 -4.43
C ALA A 419 12.99 29.33 -4.81
N GLN A 420 13.38 28.08 -5.07
CA GLN A 420 14.72 27.71 -5.50
C GLN A 420 15.00 28.13 -6.95
N ILE A 421 14.00 28.07 -7.83
CA ILE A 421 14.13 28.61 -9.19
C ILE A 421 14.37 30.13 -9.14
N ARG A 422 13.68 30.85 -8.23
CA ARG A 422 13.96 32.28 -8.01
C ARG A 422 15.39 32.53 -7.54
N GLU A 423 15.86 31.75 -6.57
CA GLU A 423 17.24 31.82 -6.09
C GLU A 423 18.25 31.52 -7.22
N TYR A 424 17.92 30.58 -8.13
CA TYR A 424 18.79 30.23 -9.26
C TYR A 424 18.96 31.39 -10.25
N TYR A 425 17.88 32.13 -10.52
CA TYR A 425 17.87 33.26 -11.47
C TYR A 425 18.09 34.63 -10.83
N ASP A 426 18.42 34.70 -9.54
CA ASP A 426 18.70 35.98 -8.88
C ASP A 426 19.90 36.67 -9.56
N GLY A 427 19.66 37.84 -10.15
CA GLY A 427 20.65 38.57 -10.95
C GLY A 427 20.92 38.04 -12.38
N LEU A 428 20.21 37.00 -12.85
CA LEU A 428 20.36 36.43 -14.20
C LEU A 428 19.12 36.70 -15.10
N PRO A 429 19.30 36.83 -16.43
CA PRO A 429 18.17 36.92 -17.36
C PRO A 429 17.35 35.62 -17.35
N MET A 430 16.06 35.76 -17.10
CA MET A 430 15.12 34.64 -16.94
C MET A 430 14.21 34.50 -18.17
N PRO A 431 13.94 33.28 -18.67
CA PRO A 431 13.05 33.05 -19.82
C PRO A 431 11.59 33.46 -19.54
N GLU A 432 10.83 33.76 -20.60
CA GLU A 432 9.43 34.19 -20.50
C GLU A 432 8.46 33.08 -20.06
N ARG A 433 8.81 31.81 -20.30
CA ARG A 433 7.99 30.64 -19.96
C ARG A 433 8.85 29.50 -19.41
N PHE A 434 8.26 28.75 -18.49
CA PHE A 434 8.83 27.55 -17.87
C PHE A 434 7.85 26.39 -17.99
N LEU A 435 8.36 25.18 -18.09
CA LEU A 435 7.64 23.95 -17.83
C LEU A 435 7.91 23.55 -16.38
N THR A 436 6.87 23.32 -15.59
CA THR A 436 7.01 22.73 -14.26
C THR A 436 7.26 21.22 -14.36
N ALA A 437 7.73 20.58 -13.29
CA ALA A 437 8.02 19.14 -13.25
C ALA A 437 6.78 18.24 -13.55
N ASP A 438 5.57 18.80 -13.48
CA ASP A 438 4.30 18.19 -13.89
C ASP A 438 3.83 18.64 -15.30
N CYS A 439 4.75 19.13 -16.13
CA CYS A 439 4.57 19.51 -17.54
C CYS A 439 3.62 20.69 -17.83
N ARG A 440 3.36 21.58 -16.86
CA ARG A 440 2.55 22.80 -17.12
C ARG A 440 3.43 23.96 -17.60
N SER A 441 3.01 24.63 -18.66
CA SER A 441 3.67 25.84 -19.17
C SER A 441 3.24 27.07 -18.36
N VAL A 442 4.11 27.59 -17.49
CA VAL A 442 3.85 28.75 -16.63
C VAL A 442 4.63 29.97 -17.15
N SER A 443 3.95 31.12 -17.25
CA SER A 443 4.61 32.38 -17.64
C SER A 443 5.47 32.93 -16.49
N ARG A 444 6.51 33.69 -16.84
CA ARG A 444 7.31 34.47 -15.86
C ARG A 444 6.42 35.33 -14.95
N GLN A 445 5.29 35.84 -15.42
CA GLN A 445 4.40 36.65 -14.61
C GLN A 445 3.62 35.80 -13.58
N ASN A 446 3.08 34.66 -14.00
CA ASN A 446 2.27 33.78 -13.16
C ASN A 446 3.09 33.04 -12.10
N MET A 447 4.40 32.92 -12.28
CA MET A 447 5.31 32.37 -11.27
C MET A 447 5.57 33.32 -10.08
N PHE A 448 5.40 34.64 -10.27
CA PHE A 448 5.74 35.65 -9.26
C PHE A 448 4.54 36.43 -8.72
N ASN A 449 3.44 36.52 -9.49
CA ASN A 449 2.18 37.14 -9.07
C ASN A 449 1.02 36.33 -9.70
N PRO A 450 0.49 35.30 -9.01
CA PRO A 450 -0.70 34.62 -9.51
C PRO A 450 -1.87 35.61 -9.46
N ASN A 451 -2.41 35.98 -10.63
CA ASN A 451 -3.64 36.77 -10.69
C ASN A 451 -4.77 35.96 -10.07
N ALA A 452 -5.63 36.60 -9.26
CA ALA A 452 -6.80 35.94 -8.66
C ALA A 452 -7.77 35.34 -9.70
N GLU A 453 -7.70 35.81 -10.96
CA GLU A 453 -8.46 35.30 -12.10
C GLU A 453 -7.85 34.02 -12.73
N ASP A 454 -6.57 33.73 -12.48
CA ASP A 454 -5.88 32.50 -12.90
C ASP A 454 -6.00 31.38 -11.85
N ILE A 455 -6.60 31.68 -10.70
CA ILE A 455 -7.12 30.67 -9.78
C ILE A 455 -8.45 30.19 -10.39
N PRO A 456 -8.63 28.91 -10.75
CA PRO A 456 -9.83 28.47 -11.44
C PRO A 456 -11.08 28.81 -10.62
N ARG A 457 -11.89 29.76 -11.10
CA ARG A 457 -13.25 29.93 -10.56
C ARG A 457 -14.09 28.72 -11.00
N LYS A 458 -14.96 28.22 -10.12
CA LYS A 458 -15.91 27.15 -10.46
C LYS A 458 -16.66 27.54 -11.75
N PRO A 459 -16.74 26.66 -12.76
CA PRO A 459 -17.41 26.98 -14.02
C PRO A 459 -18.89 27.32 -13.80
N THR A 460 -19.33 28.47 -14.31
CA THR A 460 -20.74 28.86 -14.24
C THR A 460 -21.57 28.04 -15.23
N GLU A 461 -22.89 28.05 -15.05
CA GLU A 461 -23.85 27.43 -15.97
C GLU A 461 -23.65 27.91 -17.42
N GLU A 462 -23.29 29.18 -17.58
CA GLU A 462 -23.03 29.83 -18.86
C GLU A 462 -21.74 29.34 -19.52
N ASP A 463 -20.67 29.12 -18.73
CA ASP A 463 -19.41 28.55 -19.23
C ASP A 463 -19.60 27.10 -19.69
N ARG A 464 -20.42 26.33 -18.97
CA ARG A 464 -20.83 24.96 -19.37
C ARG A 464 -21.69 24.98 -20.64
N ALA A 465 -22.62 25.92 -20.75
CA ALA A 465 -23.44 26.09 -21.95
C ALA A 465 -22.60 26.46 -23.19
N ARG A 466 -21.62 27.34 -23.03
CA ARG A 466 -20.69 27.74 -24.10
C ARG A 466 -19.81 26.57 -24.56
N THR A 467 -19.36 25.75 -23.62
CA THR A 467 -18.59 24.53 -23.90
C THR A 467 -19.43 23.48 -24.63
N ARG A 468 -20.70 23.29 -24.23
CA ARG A 468 -21.65 22.42 -24.95
C ARG A 468 -21.87 22.86 -26.39
N ALA A 469 -22.12 24.15 -26.62
CA ALA A 469 -22.30 24.71 -27.96
C ALA A 469 -21.05 24.59 -28.84
N TYR A 470 -19.86 24.76 -28.25
CA TYR A 470 -18.58 24.58 -28.93
C TYR A 470 -18.34 23.12 -29.33
N ASN A 471 -18.65 22.16 -28.45
CA ASN A 471 -18.54 20.73 -28.73
C ASN A 471 -19.55 20.27 -29.82
N GLU A 472 -20.76 20.84 -29.85
CA GLU A 472 -21.70 20.62 -30.96
C GLU A 472 -21.18 21.16 -32.30
N ALA A 473 -20.56 22.33 -32.30
CA ALA A 473 -19.95 22.90 -33.50
C ALA A 473 -18.76 22.08 -34.02
N LEU A 474 -17.97 21.50 -33.11
CA LEU A 474 -16.88 20.57 -33.46
C LEU A 474 -17.40 19.24 -34.01
N LYS A 475 -18.48 18.68 -33.42
CA LYS A 475 -19.17 17.49 -33.96
C LYS A 475 -19.70 17.73 -35.38
N ARG A 476 -20.30 18.90 -35.65
CA ARG A 476 -20.76 19.28 -37.01
C ARG A 476 -19.62 19.42 -38.03
N ARG A 477 -18.39 19.65 -37.57
CA ARG A 477 -17.18 19.78 -38.41
C ARG A 477 -16.38 18.48 -38.54
N GLY A 478 -16.85 17.38 -37.95
CA GLY A 478 -16.18 16.07 -38.04
C GLY A 478 -14.84 15.98 -37.31
N VAL A 479 -14.56 16.92 -36.37
CA VAL A 479 -13.33 16.90 -35.57
C VAL A 479 -13.67 16.34 -34.19
N SER A 480 -13.14 15.17 -33.84
CA SER A 480 -13.32 14.58 -32.50
C SER A 480 -12.31 15.21 -31.53
N CYS A 481 -12.80 16.00 -30.57
CA CYS A 481 -12.01 16.39 -29.41
C CYS A 481 -12.01 15.22 -28.42
N CYS A 482 -10.83 14.82 -27.93
CA CYS A 482 -10.64 13.72 -26.98
C CYS A 482 -11.10 14.09 -25.57
N VAL A 483 -12.40 14.21 -25.36
CA VAL A 483 -13.05 13.99 -24.05
C VAL A 483 -14.40 13.33 -24.37
N ALA A 484 -14.53 12.04 -24.09
CA ALA A 484 -15.78 11.32 -24.34
C ALA A 484 -16.73 11.50 -23.14
N ASP A 485 -17.82 12.24 -23.39
CA ASP A 485 -19.04 12.24 -22.57
C ASP A 485 -19.53 10.80 -22.38
N LYS A 486 -19.62 10.35 -21.13
CA LYS A 486 -20.53 9.25 -20.77
C LYS A 486 -21.95 9.81 -20.77
N SER A 487 -22.70 9.54 -21.83
CA SER A 487 -24.15 9.60 -21.82
C SER A 487 -24.68 8.47 -20.92
N THR A 488 -25.15 8.82 -19.73
CA THR A 488 -26.15 8.04 -19.01
C THR A 488 -27.50 8.70 -19.28
N ASP A 489 -28.27 8.16 -20.22
CA ASP A 489 -29.71 8.44 -20.25
C ASP A 489 -30.37 7.59 -19.16
N GLY A 490 -30.77 8.24 -18.07
CA GLY A 490 -32.06 7.90 -17.46
C GLY A 490 -33.08 8.71 -18.25
N GLY A 491 -33.88 8.13 -19.14
CA GLY A 491 -34.60 6.88 -18.97
C GLY A 491 -36.01 7.25 -18.57
N GLU A 492 -36.82 7.62 -19.55
CA GLU A 492 -38.26 7.57 -19.43
C GLU A 492 -38.76 6.76 -20.63
N SER A 493 -39.70 5.88 -20.43
CA SER A 493 -41.01 6.35 -20.02
C SER A 493 -41.41 5.85 -18.64
N SER A 494 -41.20 6.66 -17.60
CA SER A 494 -42.23 7.05 -16.62
C SER A 494 -41.66 7.57 -15.28
N SER A 495 -41.96 8.86 -15.06
CA SER A 495 -42.30 9.62 -13.84
C SER A 495 -41.20 10.02 -12.87
#